data_AF-A0A2U1KKL0-F1
#
_entry.id   AF-A0A2U1KKL0-F1
#
_cell.length_a   1.000
_cell.length_b   1.000
_cell.length_c   1.000
_cell.angle_alpha   90.00
_cell.angle_beta   90.00
_cell.angle_gamma   90.00
#
_symmetry.space_group_name_H-M   'P 1'
#
loop_
_entity.id
_entity.type
_entity.pdbx_description
1 polymer ?
#
loop_
_entity_poly.entity_id
_entity_poly.type
_entity_poly.pdbx_seq_one_letter_code
_entity_poly.pdbx_strand_id
1 'polypeptide(L)'
;MASASSSLTTCSWEHDVFLSFRGEDTRNGFISFLYAALVSKGIRTFKDDKKLEIGKPIAPELLKAIENSRFAVVVLSSNFATSKWCLEEIAKVVDCRDREKLTVIPVFYHVSPSDVRHQTNCFEEAFANHEKDPEISPEKVETWRAAFKILGALSGSHVTQDSLKYTPST
;
A
#
# COMPACT_ATOMS: atom_id res chain seq x y z
N MET A 1 -42.36 -4.47 28.05
CA MET A 1 -41.33 -3.62 27.41
C MET A 1 -40.30 -4.53 26.77
N ALA A 2 -40.26 -4.59 25.44
CA ALA A 2 -39.30 -5.44 24.73
C ALA A 2 -37.94 -4.73 24.70
N SER A 3 -36.91 -5.39 25.24
CA SER A 3 -35.53 -4.91 25.19
C SER A 3 -35.03 -5.05 23.77
N ALA A 4 -34.68 -3.92 23.14
CA ALA A 4 -34.02 -3.92 21.85
C ALA A 4 -32.57 -4.41 22.06
N SER A 5 -32.29 -5.65 21.67
CA SER A 5 -30.94 -6.16 21.59
C SER A 5 -30.27 -5.47 20.39
N SER A 6 -29.44 -4.46 20.66
CA SER A 6 -28.59 -3.88 19.64
C SER A 6 -27.57 -4.95 19.24
N SER A 7 -27.76 -5.58 18.08
CA SER A 7 -26.68 -6.34 17.44
C SER A 7 -25.55 -5.36 17.16
N LEU A 8 -24.57 -5.30 18.06
CA LEU A 8 -23.26 -4.73 17.77
C LEU A 8 -22.70 -5.62 16.66
N THR A 9 -22.80 -5.17 15.41
CA THR A 9 -21.99 -5.72 14.33
C THR A 9 -20.55 -5.44 14.71
N THR A 10 -19.95 -6.40 15.42
CA THR A 10 -18.51 -6.39 15.62
C THR A 10 -17.92 -6.45 14.22
N CYS A 11 -17.42 -5.32 13.73
CA CYS A 11 -16.55 -5.30 12.56
C CYS A 11 -15.31 -6.10 12.96
N SER A 12 -15.38 -7.41 12.78
CA SER A 12 -14.29 -8.33 13.05
C SER A 12 -13.34 -8.24 11.88
N TRP A 13 -12.52 -7.20 11.90
CA TRP A 13 -11.37 -7.13 11.00
C TRP A 13 -10.55 -8.41 11.20
N GLU A 14 -10.31 -9.12 10.10
CA GLU A 14 -9.50 -10.35 10.11
C GLU A 14 -8.04 -9.98 10.38
N HIS A 15 -7.62 -8.83 9.87
CA HIS A 15 -6.29 -8.26 10.05
C HIS A 15 -6.39 -6.85 10.60
N ASP A 16 -5.44 -6.46 11.43
CA ASP A 16 -5.32 -5.09 11.88
C ASP A 16 -4.66 -4.23 10.79
N VAL A 17 -3.66 -4.78 10.08
CA VAL A 17 -2.89 -4.08 9.04
C VAL A 17 -2.80 -4.91 7.75
N PHE A 18 -3.10 -4.31 6.62
CA PHE A 18 -2.67 -4.75 5.29
C PHE A 18 -1.37 -4.03 4.92
N LEU A 19 -0.30 -4.78 4.66
CA LEU A 19 1.02 -4.21 4.34
C LEU A 19 1.33 -4.41 2.85
N SER A 20 1.16 -3.34 2.05
CA SER A 20 1.49 -3.32 0.61
C SER A 20 2.88 -2.72 0.39
N PHE A 21 3.68 -3.37 -0.45
CA PHE A 21 5.04 -2.93 -0.74
C PHE A 21 5.53 -3.46 -2.08
N ARG A 22 6.57 -2.85 -2.66
CA ARG A 22 7.30 -3.46 -3.78
C ARG A 22 8.36 -4.40 -3.24
N GLY A 23 8.14 -5.71 -3.43
CA GLY A 23 9.04 -6.73 -2.90
C GLY A 23 10.44 -6.75 -3.50
N GLU A 24 10.64 -6.20 -4.70
CA GLU A 24 11.97 -6.00 -5.29
C GLU A 24 12.80 -4.98 -4.50
N ASP A 25 12.16 -3.91 -4.02
CA ASP A 25 12.86 -2.78 -3.41
C ASP A 25 13.13 -2.98 -1.91
N THR A 26 12.22 -3.65 -1.20
CA THR A 26 12.15 -3.50 0.27
C THR A 26 12.05 -4.81 1.05
N ARG A 27 11.84 -5.96 0.39
CA ARG A 27 11.46 -7.24 1.05
C ARG A 27 12.45 -7.71 2.11
N ASN A 28 13.73 -7.78 1.77
CA ASN A 28 14.75 -8.37 2.65
C ASN A 28 15.28 -7.35 3.69
N GLY A 29 14.97 -6.07 3.52
CA GLY A 29 15.38 -4.99 4.41
C GLY A 29 14.19 -4.43 5.17
N PHE A 30 13.78 -3.19 4.83
CA PHE A 30 12.76 -2.44 5.57
C PHE A 30 11.48 -3.23 5.89
N ILE A 31 10.93 -3.98 4.92
CA ILE A 31 9.66 -4.71 5.11
C ILE A 31 9.80 -5.90 6.06
N SER A 32 10.94 -6.61 6.04
CA SER A 32 11.14 -7.74 6.96
C SER A 32 11.16 -7.25 8.41
N PHE A 33 11.85 -6.14 8.68
CA PHE A 33 11.90 -5.51 9.99
C PHE A 33 10.54 -4.93 10.41
N LEU A 34 9.86 -4.18 9.52
CA LEU A 34 8.55 -3.61 9.82
C LEU A 34 7.52 -4.70 10.16
N TYR A 35 7.47 -5.75 9.34
CA TYR A 35 6.56 -6.87 9.57
C TYR A 35 6.84 -7.57 10.90
N ALA A 36 8.12 -7.89 11.18
CA ALA A 36 8.51 -8.51 12.45
C ALA A 36 8.16 -7.63 13.65
N ALA A 37 8.35 -6.31 13.55
CA ALA A 37 8.00 -5.36 14.60
C ALA A 37 6.49 -5.33 14.86
N LEU A 38 5.65 -5.26 13.82
CA LEU A 38 4.19 -5.30 13.94
C LEU A 38 3.73 -6.60 14.63
N VAL A 39 4.24 -7.76 14.18
CA VAL A 39 3.91 -9.06 14.77
C VAL A 39 4.37 -9.15 16.23
N SER A 40 5.57 -8.66 16.55
CA SER A 40 6.09 -8.66 17.93
C SER A 40 5.24 -7.83 18.90
N LYS A 41 4.49 -6.85 18.38
CA LYS A 41 3.53 -6.03 19.14
C LYS A 41 2.12 -6.62 19.15
N GLY A 42 1.92 -7.81 18.61
CA GLY A 42 0.62 -8.48 18.55
C GLY A 42 -0.33 -7.92 17.50
N ILE A 43 0.17 -7.15 16.52
CA ILE A 43 -0.64 -6.57 15.45
C ILE A 43 -0.78 -7.59 14.32
N ARG A 44 -2.01 -8.07 14.08
CA ARG A 44 -2.30 -9.05 13.02
C ARG A 44 -2.11 -8.39 11.67
N THR A 45 -1.03 -8.76 10.97
CA THR A 45 -0.62 -8.10 9.74
C THR A 45 -0.71 -9.07 8.56
N PHE A 46 -1.51 -8.72 7.55
CA PHE A 46 -1.45 -9.36 6.24
C PHE A 46 -0.26 -8.78 5.49
N LYS A 47 0.75 -9.60 5.19
CA LYS A 47 1.93 -9.21 4.42
C LYS A 47 1.75 -9.66 2.98
N ASP A 48 1.57 -8.68 2.09
CA ASP A 48 1.40 -8.92 0.66
C ASP A 48 2.77 -9.19 0.00
N ASP A 49 3.20 -10.46 0.08
CA ASP A 49 4.50 -10.89 -0.43
C ASP A 49 4.47 -11.23 -1.93
N LYS A 50 4.63 -10.20 -2.76
CA LYS A 50 4.56 -10.21 -4.23
C LYS A 50 5.62 -11.05 -4.97
N LYS A 51 6.27 -12.02 -4.32
CA LYS A 51 7.35 -12.86 -4.90
C LYS A 51 6.79 -14.00 -5.76
N LEU A 52 5.52 -14.34 -5.55
CA LEU A 52 4.89 -15.56 -6.06
C LEU A 52 3.91 -15.33 -7.22
N GLU A 53 3.64 -14.08 -7.60
CA GLU A 53 2.47 -13.73 -8.42
C GLU A 53 2.80 -12.90 -9.66
N ILE A 54 3.94 -13.18 -10.30
CA ILE A 54 4.21 -12.66 -11.65
C ILE A 54 3.19 -13.29 -12.61
N GLY A 55 2.29 -12.47 -13.16
CA GLY A 55 1.39 -12.86 -14.27
C GLY A 55 0.01 -13.40 -13.91
N LYS A 56 -0.49 -13.22 -12.67
CA LYS A 56 -1.86 -13.57 -12.30
C LYS A 56 -2.75 -12.33 -12.11
N PRO A 57 -4.08 -12.43 -12.27
CA PRO A 57 -5.03 -11.41 -11.80
C PRO A 57 -4.94 -11.28 -10.27
N ILE A 58 -5.32 -10.12 -9.72
CA ILE A 58 -5.39 -9.94 -8.25
C ILE A 58 -6.17 -11.09 -7.64
N ALA A 59 -5.53 -11.83 -6.74
CA ALA A 59 -6.19 -12.93 -6.06
C ALA A 59 -7.41 -12.34 -5.31
N PRO A 60 -8.63 -12.93 -5.43
CA PRO A 60 -9.79 -12.50 -4.66
C PRO A 60 -9.51 -12.43 -3.15
N GLU A 61 -8.60 -13.26 -2.68
CA GLU A 61 -8.06 -13.29 -1.32
C GLU A 61 -7.35 -11.99 -0.94
N LEU A 62 -6.62 -11.35 -1.86
CA LEU A 62 -5.96 -10.06 -1.62
C LEU A 62 -6.97 -8.92 -1.48
N LEU A 63 -7.96 -8.87 -2.39
CA LEU A 63 -9.04 -7.87 -2.31
C LEU A 63 -9.80 -8.01 -0.98
N LYS A 64 -10.08 -9.25 -0.58
CA LYS A 64 -10.73 -9.55 0.69
C LYS A 64 -9.84 -9.19 1.88
N ALA A 65 -8.52 -9.40 1.80
CA ALA A 65 -7.60 -9.00 2.85
C ALA A 65 -7.57 -7.47 3.03
N ILE A 66 -7.61 -6.70 1.94
CA ILE A 66 -7.74 -5.23 2.00
C ILE A 66 -9.07 -4.84 2.68
N GLU A 67 -10.18 -5.43 2.24
CA GLU A 67 -11.51 -5.14 2.78
C GLU A 67 -11.70 -5.57 4.24
N ASN A 68 -10.98 -6.61 4.68
CA ASN A 68 -11.01 -7.14 6.04
C ASN A 68 -9.87 -6.59 6.93
N SER A 69 -9.19 -5.52 6.50
CA SER A 69 -8.15 -4.85 7.26
C SER A 69 -8.61 -3.50 7.80
N ARG A 70 -8.19 -3.16 9.03
CA ARG A 70 -8.49 -1.85 9.63
C ARG A 70 -7.60 -0.73 9.09
N PHE A 71 -6.33 -1.03 8.88
CA PHE A 71 -5.33 -0.10 8.34
C PHE A 71 -4.67 -0.69 7.10
N ALA A 72 -4.30 0.17 6.14
CA ALA A 72 -3.37 -0.19 5.08
C ALA A 72 -2.09 0.64 5.21
N VAL A 73 -0.97 -0.03 5.41
CA VAL A 73 0.36 0.58 5.33
C VAL A 73 0.89 0.35 3.92
N VAL A 74 1.05 1.44 3.17
CA VAL A 74 1.50 1.39 1.77
C VAL A 74 2.92 1.93 1.70
N VAL A 75 3.90 1.05 1.49
CA VAL A 75 5.32 1.40 1.37
C VAL A 75 5.66 1.68 -0.08
N LEU A 76 5.67 2.97 -0.42
CA LEU A 76 5.92 3.50 -1.76
C LEU A 76 7.42 3.65 -1.97
N SER A 77 7.98 2.93 -2.93
CA SER A 77 9.40 2.94 -3.30
C SER A 77 9.59 3.20 -4.80
N SER A 78 10.83 3.38 -5.25
CA SER A 78 11.15 3.83 -6.61
C SER A 78 10.58 2.94 -7.71
N ASN A 79 10.58 1.61 -7.53
CA ASN A 79 10.04 0.67 -8.52
C ASN A 79 8.61 0.24 -8.20
N PHE A 80 7.91 0.92 -7.29
CA PHE A 80 6.53 0.55 -6.93
C PHE A 80 5.61 0.62 -8.14
N ALA A 81 5.69 1.69 -8.93
CA ALA A 81 4.82 1.90 -10.07
C ALA A 81 5.16 1.04 -11.29
N THR A 82 6.29 0.31 -11.33
CA THR A 82 6.61 -0.55 -12.48
C THR A 82 5.75 -1.82 -12.50
N SER A 83 5.14 -2.17 -11.36
CA SER A 83 4.30 -3.36 -11.21
C SER A 83 2.83 -3.03 -11.39
N LYS A 84 2.20 -3.53 -12.47
CA LYS A 84 0.75 -3.43 -12.71
C LYS A 84 -0.06 -3.85 -11.46
N TRP A 85 0.39 -4.92 -10.81
CA TRP A 85 -0.24 -5.43 -9.58
C TRP A 85 -0.21 -4.43 -8.42
N CYS A 86 0.93 -3.78 -8.17
CA CYS A 86 1.04 -2.74 -7.14
C CYS A 86 0.09 -1.56 -7.44
N LEU A 87 -0.07 -1.20 -8.71
CA LEU A 87 -0.99 -0.13 -9.14
C LEU A 87 -2.45 -0.48 -8.91
N GLU A 88 -2.83 -1.72 -9.16
CA GLU A 88 -4.19 -2.20 -8.94
C GLU A 88 -4.55 -2.28 -7.45
N GLU A 89 -3.61 -2.73 -6.62
CA GLU A 89 -3.78 -2.73 -5.17
C GLU A 89 -4.06 -1.34 -4.62
N ILE A 90 -3.28 -0.33 -5.02
CA ILE A 90 -3.49 1.01 -4.47
C ILE A 90 -4.82 1.60 -4.93
N ALA A 91 -5.29 1.27 -6.15
CA ALA A 91 -6.59 1.68 -6.61
C ALA A 91 -7.68 1.08 -5.71
N LYS A 92 -7.54 -0.20 -5.33
CA LYS A 92 -8.45 -0.84 -4.39
C LYS A 92 -8.35 -0.26 -2.97
N VAL A 93 -7.14 0.00 -2.48
CA VAL A 93 -6.92 0.60 -1.15
C VAL A 93 -7.58 1.98 -1.07
N VAL A 94 -7.45 2.79 -2.11
CA VAL A 94 -8.10 4.11 -2.20
C VAL A 94 -9.62 3.99 -2.30
N ASP A 95 -10.15 3.04 -3.10
CA ASP A 95 -11.59 2.76 -3.13
C ASP A 95 -12.13 2.35 -1.74
N CYS A 96 -11.42 1.48 -1.01
CA CYS A 96 -11.79 1.09 0.35
C CYS A 96 -11.71 2.26 1.34
N ARG A 97 -10.71 3.13 1.21
CA ARG A 97 -10.57 4.36 2.00
C ARG A 97 -11.74 5.30 1.77
N ASP A 98 -12.09 5.56 0.52
CA ASP A 98 -13.14 6.52 0.15
C ASP A 98 -14.54 6.03 0.57
N ARG A 99 -14.70 4.72 0.76
CA ARG A 99 -15.88 4.09 1.38
C ARG A 99 -15.83 4.09 2.92
N GLU A 100 -14.87 4.78 3.53
CA GLU A 100 -14.62 4.85 4.98
C GLU A 100 -14.39 3.48 5.65
N LYS A 101 -13.95 2.47 4.89
CA LYS A 101 -13.70 1.12 5.40
C LYS A 101 -12.27 0.91 5.89
N LEU A 102 -11.34 1.79 5.50
CA LEU A 102 -9.90 1.55 5.65
C LEU A 102 -9.15 2.85 5.92
N THR A 103 -8.31 2.87 6.95
CA THR A 103 -7.39 4.00 7.17
C THR A 103 -6.07 3.73 6.48
N VAL A 104 -5.65 4.64 5.60
CA VAL A 104 -4.42 4.48 4.80
C VAL A 104 -3.27 5.29 5.40
N ILE A 105 -2.12 4.63 5.59
CA ILE A 105 -0.89 5.20 6.13
C ILE A 105 0.22 5.02 5.08
N PRO A 106 0.54 6.04 4.28
CA PRO A 106 1.65 5.95 3.33
C PRO A 106 3.00 6.05 4.04
N VAL A 107 3.94 5.22 3.60
CA VAL A 107 5.36 5.31 3.93
C VAL A 107 6.12 5.58 2.63
N PHE A 108 6.75 6.74 2.55
CA PHE A 108 7.54 7.17 1.41
C PHE A 108 8.98 6.67 1.60
N TYR A 109 9.33 5.57 0.95
CA TYR A 109 10.61 4.90 1.10
C TYR A 109 11.59 5.32 0.00
N HIS A 110 12.51 6.22 0.36
CA HIS A 110 13.51 6.79 -0.56
C HIS A 110 12.92 7.48 -1.81
N VAL A 111 11.68 7.95 -1.70
CA VAL A 111 10.97 8.75 -2.70
C VAL A 111 10.30 9.92 -1.99
N SER A 112 10.17 11.07 -2.65
CA SER A 112 9.47 12.20 -2.03
C SER A 112 7.94 12.03 -2.16
N PRO A 113 7.14 12.51 -1.19
CA PRO A 113 5.69 12.57 -1.32
C PRO A 113 5.23 13.38 -2.55
N SER A 114 6.00 14.41 -2.93
CA SER A 114 5.73 15.21 -4.13
C SER A 114 5.86 14.37 -5.40
N ASP A 115 6.88 13.51 -5.48
CA ASP A 115 7.08 12.63 -6.62
C ASP A 115 5.95 11.63 -6.76
N VAL A 116 5.50 11.06 -5.64
CA VAL A 116 4.31 10.19 -5.64
C VAL A 116 3.08 10.97 -6.11
N ARG A 117 2.84 12.16 -5.54
CA ARG A 117 1.63 12.95 -5.81
C ARG A 117 1.50 13.42 -7.25
N HIS A 118 2.61 13.74 -7.89
CA HIS A 118 2.66 14.27 -9.25
C HIS A 118 3.21 13.27 -10.28
N GLN A 119 3.54 12.05 -9.84
CA GLN A 119 4.11 10.98 -10.64
C GLN A 119 5.36 11.42 -11.43
N THR A 120 6.27 12.13 -10.77
CA THR A 120 7.54 12.61 -11.34
C THR A 120 8.72 11.69 -11.02
N ASN A 121 9.89 11.95 -11.61
CA ASN A 121 11.12 11.18 -11.42
C ASN A 121 10.92 9.69 -11.76
N CYS A 122 11.18 8.78 -10.81
CA CYS A 122 11.06 7.33 -11.02
C CYS A 122 9.66 6.86 -11.44
N PHE A 123 8.62 7.65 -11.16
CA PHE A 123 7.25 7.30 -11.54
C PHE A 123 6.89 7.74 -12.96
N GLU A 124 7.60 8.71 -13.53
CA GLU A 124 7.27 9.26 -14.85
C GLU A 124 7.45 8.19 -15.94
N GLU A 125 8.62 7.54 -15.97
CA GLU A 125 8.91 6.46 -16.91
C GLU A 125 7.99 5.25 -16.67
N ALA A 126 7.72 4.92 -15.39
CA ALA A 126 6.85 3.80 -15.05
C ALA A 126 5.43 3.98 -15.60
N PHE A 127 4.82 5.16 -15.42
CA PHE A 127 3.51 5.44 -15.98
C PHE A 127 3.52 5.56 -17.51
N ALA A 128 4.55 6.17 -18.10
CA ALA A 128 4.69 6.26 -19.55
C ALA A 128 4.80 4.87 -20.21
N ASN A 129 5.39 3.88 -19.52
CA ASN A 129 5.44 2.51 -20.01
C ASN A 129 4.07 1.83 -19.96
N HIS A 130 3.27 2.06 -18.92
CA HIS A 130 1.89 1.54 -18.84
C HIS A 130 0.95 2.16 -19.87
N GLU A 131 1.14 3.44 -20.20
CA GLU A 131 0.36 4.13 -21.24
C GLU A 131 0.62 3.58 -22.66
N LYS A 132 1.79 2.99 -22.87
CA LYS A 132 2.16 2.36 -24.15
C LYS A 132 1.75 0.89 -24.24
N ASP A 133 1.31 0.29 -23.14
CA ASP A 133 0.94 -1.12 -23.09
C ASP A 133 -0.47 -1.33 -23.66
N PRO A 134 -0.62 -2.09 -24.76
CA PRO A 134 -1.92 -2.28 -25.40
C PRO A 134 -2.93 -3.07 -24.56
N GLU A 135 -2.48 -3.76 -23.51
CA GLU A 135 -3.37 -4.50 -22.58
C GLU A 135 -3.97 -3.60 -21.49
N ILE A 136 -3.51 -2.34 -21.38
CA ILE A 136 -3.93 -1.40 -20.35
C ILE A 136 -4.78 -0.30 -20.99
N SER A 137 -6.02 -0.15 -20.53
CA SER A 137 -6.87 0.95 -21.01
C SER A 137 -6.39 2.30 -20.42
N PRO A 138 -6.55 3.41 -21.17
CA PRO A 138 -6.22 4.75 -20.66
C PRO A 138 -6.95 5.09 -19.35
N GLU A 139 -8.21 4.68 -19.21
CA GLU A 139 -9.02 4.88 -18.00
C GLU A 139 -8.39 4.22 -16.76
N LYS A 140 -7.74 3.08 -16.95
CA LYS A 140 -7.08 2.35 -15.88
C LYS A 140 -5.83 3.07 -15.41
N VAL A 141 -5.03 3.59 -16.36
CA VAL A 141 -3.88 4.44 -16.04
C VAL A 141 -4.33 5.67 -15.27
N GLU A 142 -5.40 6.33 -15.70
CA GLU A 142 -5.94 7.51 -15.01
C GLU A 142 -6.40 7.17 -13.58
N THR A 143 -7.04 6.02 -13.39
CA THR A 143 -7.41 5.51 -12.06
C THR A 143 -6.18 5.34 -11.16
N TRP A 144 -5.09 4.78 -11.69
CA TRP A 144 -3.85 4.62 -10.94
C TRP A 144 -3.18 5.97 -10.62
N ARG A 145 -3.18 6.92 -11.56
CA ARG A 145 -2.67 8.29 -11.34
C ARG A 145 -3.46 9.00 -10.24
N ALA A 146 -4.78 8.90 -10.27
CA ALA A 146 -5.65 9.45 -9.23
C ALA A 146 -5.35 8.84 -7.85
N ALA A 147 -5.14 7.53 -7.78
CA ALA A 147 -4.77 6.85 -6.54
C ALA A 147 -3.39 7.33 -6.00
N PHE A 148 -2.38 7.48 -6.86
CA PHE A 148 -1.08 8.06 -6.48
C PHE A 148 -1.22 9.50 -5.98
N LYS A 149 -2.02 10.32 -6.66
CA LYS A 149 -2.28 11.71 -6.25
C LYS A 149 -2.91 11.79 -4.87
N ILE A 150 -3.86 10.90 -4.55
CA ILE A 150 -4.48 10.80 -3.23
C ILE A 150 -3.42 10.37 -2.21
N LEU A 151 -2.72 9.25 -2.44
CA LEU A 151 -1.71 8.73 -1.52
C LEU A 151 -0.59 9.74 -1.22
N GLY A 152 -0.08 10.44 -2.23
CA GLY A 152 0.96 11.45 -2.09
C GLY A 152 0.49 12.74 -1.39
N ALA A 153 -0.82 12.93 -1.22
CA ALA A 153 -1.39 14.05 -0.46
C ALA A 153 -1.73 13.68 1.00
N LEU A 154 -1.68 12.39 1.37
CA LEU A 154 -1.93 11.96 2.75
C LEU A 154 -0.69 12.19 3.63
N SER A 155 -0.93 12.46 4.91
CA SER A 155 0.12 12.50 5.92
C SER A 155 0.72 11.10 6.10
N GLY A 156 2.04 11.00 6.06
CA GLY A 156 2.77 9.74 6.15
C GLY A 156 4.18 9.91 6.70
N SER A 157 4.93 8.81 6.74
CA SER A 157 6.33 8.80 7.17
C SER A 157 7.27 8.79 5.97
N HIS A 158 8.31 9.61 6.00
CA HIS A 158 9.35 9.63 4.96
C HIS A 158 10.62 8.96 5.50
N VAL A 159 11.07 7.92 4.80
CA VAL A 159 12.31 7.20 5.11
C VAL A 159 13.38 7.65 4.12
N THR A 160 14.32 8.45 4.60
CA THR A 160 15.44 8.98 3.79
C THR A 160 16.68 8.09 3.97
N GLN A 161 17.64 8.16 3.05
CA GLN A 161 18.88 7.39 3.17
C GLN A 161 19.71 7.80 4.40
N ASP A 162 19.58 9.04 4.89
CA ASP A 162 20.28 9.51 6.09
C ASP A 162 19.65 9.04 7.40
N SER A 163 18.43 8.49 7.40
CA SER A 163 17.78 8.00 8.63
C SER A 163 18.39 6.69 9.17
N LEU A 164 19.31 6.06 8.43
CA LEU A 164 20.02 4.84 8.84
C LEU A 164 21.37 5.11 9.51
N LYS A 165 21.81 6.38 9.64
CA LYS A 165 23.03 6.76 10.37
C LYS A 165 22.76 7.02 11.86
N TYR A 166 21.97 6.18 12.52
CA TYR A 166 21.91 6.20 13.98
C TYR A 166 23.19 5.60 14.55
N THR A 167 24.16 6.43 14.90
CA THR A 167 25.27 6.05 15.77
C THR A 167 24.82 6.23 17.22
N PRO A 168 24.76 5.16 18.05
CA PRO A 168 24.47 5.32 19.46
C PRO A 168 25.61 6.09 20.12
N SER A 169 25.28 7.20 20.79
CA SER A 169 26.21 7.90 21.66
C SER A 169 26.66 6.96 22.78
N THR A 170 27.97 6.79 22.93
CA THR A 170 28.59 6.09 24.07
C THR A 170 28.41 6.88 25.35
#